data_AF-A0A7S1HY43-F1
#
_entry.id   AF-A0A7S1HY43-F1
#
_cell.length_a   1.000
_cell.length_b   1.000
_cell.length_c   1.000
_cell.angle_alpha   90.00
_cell.angle_beta   90.00
_cell.angle_gamma   90.00
#
_symmetry.space_group_name_H-M   'P 1'
#
loop_
_entity.id
_entity.type
_entity.pdbx_description
1 polymer ?
#
loop_
_entity_poly.entity_id
_entity_poly.type
_entity_poly.pdbx_seq_one_letter_code
_entity_poly.pdbx_strand_id
1 'polypeptide(L)'
;AATLIQPERYKTTSFVPKRVEQYRHRGDHIGQPRSLGFGGRDLPSDHTFGMATKRDVVADTRQKFFSIDDWDEAADAPEASAKMVQTRPKAKQRVMPDPDPDHRFGVPTVRRDLKRPPNKRVTDFTDYGDGDSAAACVHTSPYIEFGVF
;
A
#
# COMPACT_ATOMS: atom_id res chain seq x y z
N ALA A 1 -21.81 93.57 47.42
CA ALA A 1 -22.10 92.41 48.28
C ALA A 1 -21.92 91.15 47.44
N ALA A 2 -20.75 90.52 47.53
CA ALA A 2 -20.41 89.29 46.81
C ALA A 2 -20.57 88.12 47.80
N THR A 3 -21.52 87.23 47.54
CA THR A 3 -21.70 86.00 48.31
C THR A 3 -20.66 84.96 47.86
N LEU A 4 -19.84 84.53 48.81
CA LEU A 4 -18.85 83.46 48.68
C LEU A 4 -19.50 82.17 48.14
N ILE A 5 -19.03 81.73 46.97
CA ILE A 5 -19.31 80.38 46.46
C ILE A 5 -18.38 79.44 47.23
N GLN A 6 -18.98 78.57 48.05
CA GLN A 6 -18.27 77.60 48.88
C GLN A 6 -17.46 76.63 47.99
N PRO A 7 -16.15 76.41 48.27
CA PRO A 7 -15.43 75.28 47.72
C PRO A 7 -15.87 74.00 48.47
N GLU A 8 -15.74 72.85 47.83
CA GLU A 8 -16.06 71.51 48.37
C GLU A 8 -17.49 71.00 48.16
N ARG A 9 -17.80 70.70 46.90
CA ARG A 9 -18.70 69.57 46.59
C ARG A 9 -17.87 68.39 46.09
N TYR A 10 -17.15 67.75 46.99
CA TYR A 10 -16.64 66.40 46.71
C TYR A 10 -17.84 65.48 46.48
N LYS A 11 -17.87 64.75 45.37
CA LYS A 11 -18.85 63.68 45.17
C LYS A 11 -18.61 62.63 46.26
N THR A 12 -19.54 62.56 47.19
CA THR A 12 -19.59 61.54 48.23
C THR A 12 -19.49 60.16 47.58
N THR A 13 -18.54 59.33 48.02
CA THR A 13 -18.61 57.89 47.81
C THR A 13 -19.85 57.40 48.54
N SER A 14 -20.98 57.36 47.83
CA SER A 14 -22.25 56.87 48.36
C SER A 14 -22.34 55.37 48.12
N PHE A 15 -22.77 54.63 49.13
CA PHE A 15 -23.09 53.22 48.99
C PHE A 15 -24.36 53.09 48.14
N VAL A 16 -24.16 52.93 46.84
CA VAL A 16 -25.26 52.74 45.89
C VAL A 16 -25.54 51.23 45.75
N PRO A 17 -26.81 50.79 45.74
CA PRO A 17 -27.14 49.40 45.49
C PRO A 17 -26.54 48.90 44.17
N LYS A 18 -25.96 47.70 44.18
CA LYS A 18 -25.32 47.08 43.01
C LYS A 18 -26.18 47.15 41.74
N ARG A 19 -27.50 46.94 41.87
CA ARG A 19 -28.45 46.98 40.75
C ARG A 19 -28.50 48.36 40.07
N VAL A 20 -28.41 49.44 40.85
CA VAL A 20 -28.46 50.81 40.33
C VAL A 20 -27.17 51.15 39.58
N GLU A 21 -26.01 50.76 40.11
CA GLU A 21 -24.72 50.98 39.41
C GLU A 21 -24.58 50.11 38.15
N GLN A 22 -25.02 48.85 38.18
CA GLN A 22 -25.06 48.00 36.98
C GLN A 22 -26.02 48.54 35.90
N TYR A 23 -27.08 49.24 36.29
CA TYR A 23 -27.96 49.92 35.35
C TYR A 23 -27.29 51.15 34.74
N ARG A 24 -26.62 51.97 35.55
CA ARG A 24 -25.84 53.13 35.09
C ARG A 24 -24.71 52.75 34.14
N HIS A 25 -24.03 51.64 34.40
CA HIS A 25 -22.93 51.15 33.55
C HIS A 25 -23.40 50.76 32.12
N ARG A 26 -24.70 50.47 31.93
CA ARG A 26 -25.28 50.20 30.60
C ARG A 26 -25.65 51.47 29.81
N GLY A 27 -25.52 52.65 30.42
CA GLY A 27 -25.68 53.92 29.73
C GLY A 27 -24.55 54.18 28.73
N ASP A 28 -24.73 55.22 27.92
CA ASP A 28 -23.73 55.65 26.95
C ASP A 28 -22.61 56.44 27.65
N HIS A 29 -21.36 56.09 27.33
CA HIS A 29 -20.16 56.76 27.83
C HIS A 29 -19.37 57.33 26.66
N ILE A 30 -18.78 58.51 26.85
CA ILE A 30 -18.01 59.16 25.79
C ILE A 30 -16.74 58.35 25.49
N GLY A 31 -16.50 58.03 24.21
CA GLY A 31 -15.31 57.32 23.76
C GLY A 31 -15.34 55.79 23.92
N GLN A 32 -16.45 55.23 24.44
CA GLN A 32 -16.65 53.79 24.52
C GLN A 32 -17.87 53.39 23.67
N PRO A 33 -17.83 52.23 22.98
CA PRO A 33 -19.02 51.71 22.34
C PRO A 33 -20.09 51.36 23.39
N ARG A 34 -21.36 51.47 23.00
CA ARG A 34 -22.49 51.20 23.88
C ARG A 34 -22.44 49.77 24.44
N SER A 35 -22.48 49.64 25.76
CA SER A 35 -22.50 48.33 26.42
C SER A 35 -23.91 47.72 26.32
N LEU A 36 -24.06 46.66 25.53
CA LEU A 36 -25.33 45.94 25.37
C LEU A 36 -25.61 44.92 26.49
N GLY A 37 -24.74 44.82 27.49
CA GLY A 37 -24.94 43.92 28.63
C GLY A 37 -24.69 42.44 28.34
N PHE A 38 -23.88 42.11 27.33
CA PHE A 38 -23.35 40.75 27.20
C PHE A 38 -22.40 40.45 28.37
N GLY A 39 -22.66 39.37 29.11
CA GLY A 39 -21.79 38.92 30.21
C GLY A 39 -20.42 38.46 29.71
N GLY A 40 -19.49 38.23 30.64
CA GLY A 40 -18.18 37.65 30.33
C GLY A 40 -18.38 36.30 29.66
N ARG A 41 -18.04 36.23 28.37
CA ARG A 41 -18.00 34.97 27.64
C ARG A 41 -16.61 34.37 27.85
N ASP A 42 -16.54 33.04 27.89
CA ASP A 42 -15.28 32.30 28.06
C ASP A 42 -14.45 32.29 26.76
N LEU A 43 -14.05 33.47 26.28
CA LEU A 43 -13.18 33.62 25.12
C LEU A 43 -11.79 34.10 25.55
N PRO A 44 -10.71 33.50 25.00
CA PRO A 44 -9.37 34.03 25.14
C PRO A 44 -9.28 35.49 24.64
N SER A 45 -8.36 36.27 25.21
CA SER A 45 -8.09 37.65 24.75
C SER A 45 -7.70 37.70 23.27
N ASP A 46 -7.08 36.64 22.78
CA ASP A 46 -6.53 36.53 21.42
C ASP A 46 -7.53 35.94 20.43
N HIS A 47 -8.80 35.73 20.84
CA HIS A 47 -9.81 35.20 19.95
C HIS A 47 -10.22 36.20 18.86
N THR A 48 -10.13 35.78 17.60
CA THR A 48 -10.63 36.52 16.44
C THR A 48 -12.10 36.21 16.18
N PHE A 49 -12.96 37.23 16.30
CA PHE A 49 -14.37 37.11 15.94
C PHE A 49 -14.56 36.97 14.43
N GLY A 50 -15.56 36.19 14.02
CA GLY A 50 -15.93 35.97 12.62
C GLY A 50 -16.12 34.49 12.31
N MET A 51 -16.30 34.17 11.03
CA MET A 51 -16.40 32.79 10.55
C MET A 51 -15.12 32.44 9.78
N ALA A 52 -14.38 31.45 10.28
CA ALA A 52 -13.19 30.95 9.59
C ALA A 52 -13.59 30.26 8.27
N THR A 53 -12.73 30.40 7.26
CA THR A 53 -12.90 29.73 5.96
C THR A 53 -12.74 28.21 6.05
N LYS A 54 -11.98 27.74 7.04
CA LYS A 54 -11.79 26.33 7.36
C LYS A 54 -12.23 26.11 8.81
N ARG A 55 -13.08 25.11 9.03
CA ARG A 55 -13.50 24.71 10.39
C ARG A 55 -12.47 23.77 11.04
N ASP A 56 -11.87 22.90 10.23
CA ASP A 56 -10.94 21.87 10.70
C ASP A 56 -9.63 21.88 9.91
N VAL A 57 -8.58 21.31 10.52
CA VAL A 57 -7.33 20.96 9.83
C VAL A 57 -7.62 19.75 8.93
N VAL A 58 -8.08 20.02 7.72
CA VAL A 58 -8.26 18.99 6.70
C VAL A 58 -6.87 18.53 6.27
N ALA A 59 -6.63 17.22 6.35
CA ALA A 59 -5.40 16.59 5.87
C ALA A 59 -5.06 17.10 4.46
N ASP A 60 -3.82 17.54 4.30
CA ASP A 60 -3.31 18.05 3.04
C ASP A 60 -3.42 16.96 1.97
N THR A 61 -3.61 17.33 0.70
CA THR A 61 -3.78 16.36 -0.38
C THR A 61 -2.62 15.37 -0.42
N ARG A 62 -1.40 15.81 -0.10
CA ARG A 62 -0.21 14.97 0.05
C ARG A 62 -0.37 13.84 1.08
N GLN A 63 -1.01 14.10 2.21
CA GLN A 63 -1.24 13.09 3.25
C GLN A 63 -2.31 12.06 2.83
N LYS A 64 -3.23 12.45 1.93
CA LYS A 64 -4.26 11.54 1.40
C LYS A 64 -3.76 10.61 0.30
N PHE A 65 -2.68 10.98 -0.41
CA PHE A 65 -2.10 10.14 -1.46
C PHE A 65 -1.11 9.10 -0.91
N PHE A 66 -0.49 9.37 0.24
CA PHE A 66 0.54 8.53 0.83
C PHE A 66 0.34 8.44 2.34
N SER A 67 -0.80 7.90 2.77
CA SER A 67 -1.01 7.48 4.15
C SER A 67 -0.07 6.32 4.46
N ILE A 68 0.81 6.53 5.45
CA ILE A 68 1.74 5.52 5.96
C ILE A 68 0.99 4.30 6.52
N ASP A 69 -0.25 4.50 6.99
CA ASP A 69 -1.06 3.45 7.64
C ASP A 69 -1.77 2.53 6.64
N ASP A 70 -1.81 2.86 5.34
CA ASP A 70 -2.47 2.06 4.30
C ASP A 70 -1.51 1.14 3.53
N TRP A 71 -0.24 1.05 3.97
CA TRP A 71 0.76 0.21 3.31
C TRP A 71 0.51 -1.27 3.63
N ASP A 72 -0.08 -1.99 2.68
CA ASP A 72 -0.26 -3.43 2.75
C ASP A 72 0.77 -4.10 1.83
N GLU A 73 1.72 -4.80 2.44
CA GLU A 73 2.81 -5.49 1.74
C GLU A 73 2.28 -6.45 0.67
N ALA A 74 1.07 -7.01 0.83
CA ALA A 74 0.45 -7.88 -0.17
C ALA A 74 -0.20 -7.12 -1.34
N ALA A 75 -0.74 -5.93 -1.10
CA ALA A 75 -1.39 -5.10 -2.13
C ALA A 75 -0.38 -4.29 -2.94
N ASP A 76 0.68 -3.83 -2.29
CA ASP A 76 1.73 -3.00 -2.89
C ASP A 76 2.95 -3.81 -3.36
N ALA A 77 3.00 -5.12 -3.07
CA ALA A 77 4.00 -5.99 -3.67
C ALA A 77 3.90 -5.90 -5.20
N PRO A 78 5.05 -5.82 -5.91
CA PRO A 78 5.03 -5.93 -7.35
C PRO A 78 4.37 -7.26 -7.71
N GLU A 79 3.24 -7.20 -8.42
CA GLU A 79 2.51 -8.42 -8.80
C GLU A 79 3.51 -9.44 -9.35
N ALA A 80 3.39 -10.70 -8.94
CA ALA A 80 4.25 -11.78 -9.44
C ALA A 80 4.23 -11.91 -10.99
N SER A 81 3.25 -11.26 -11.65
CA SER A 81 3.12 -11.06 -13.09
C SER A 81 4.17 -10.11 -13.71
N ALA A 82 4.78 -9.23 -12.91
CA ALA A 82 5.81 -8.26 -13.33
C ALA A 82 7.10 -8.96 -13.83
N LYS A 83 7.28 -10.23 -13.47
CA LYS A 83 8.27 -11.10 -14.10
C LYS A 83 7.63 -11.77 -15.32
N MET A 84 7.70 -11.06 -16.46
CA MET A 84 7.72 -11.64 -17.80
C MET A 84 6.59 -12.64 -18.11
N VAL A 85 5.49 -12.12 -18.67
CA VAL A 85 4.52 -12.87 -19.50
C VAL A 85 4.02 -14.18 -18.89
N GLN A 86 3.10 -14.10 -17.92
CA GLN A 86 2.29 -15.25 -17.48
C GLN A 86 0.86 -15.22 -18.04
N THR A 87 0.61 -14.54 -19.16
CA THR A 87 -0.63 -14.66 -19.94
C THR A 87 -0.60 -15.86 -20.88
N ARG A 88 -0.22 -17.04 -20.36
CA ARG A 88 -0.46 -18.29 -21.07
C ARG A 88 -1.40 -19.16 -20.23
N PRO A 89 -2.46 -19.74 -20.82
CA PRO A 89 -3.38 -20.61 -20.11
C PRO A 89 -2.60 -21.72 -19.40
N LYS A 90 -3.08 -22.17 -18.23
CA LYS A 90 -2.44 -23.13 -17.29
C LYS A 90 -1.73 -24.32 -17.97
N ALA A 91 -2.17 -24.72 -19.17
CA ALA A 91 -1.54 -25.73 -20.02
C ALA A 91 -0.08 -25.44 -20.48
N LYS A 92 0.44 -24.21 -20.36
CA LYS A 92 1.83 -23.87 -20.77
C LYS A 92 2.71 -23.38 -19.60
N GLN A 93 2.32 -23.66 -18.36
CA GLN A 93 3.19 -23.38 -17.21
C GLN A 93 4.45 -24.25 -17.27
N ARG A 94 5.61 -23.63 -17.05
CA ARG A 94 6.95 -24.22 -17.19
C ARG A 94 7.37 -25.11 -16.01
N VAL A 95 6.48 -25.39 -15.08
CA VAL A 95 6.79 -26.09 -13.83
C VAL A 95 6.30 -27.52 -13.98
N MET A 96 7.25 -28.45 -14.12
CA MET A 96 6.96 -29.87 -14.04
C MET A 96 6.57 -30.23 -12.60
N PRO A 97 5.64 -31.18 -12.39
CA PRO A 97 5.22 -31.61 -11.06
C PRO A 97 6.38 -32.21 -10.25
N ASP A 98 7.35 -32.88 -10.90
CA ASP A 98 8.55 -33.46 -10.25
C ASP A 98 9.79 -33.23 -11.13
N PRO A 99 10.59 -32.18 -10.88
CA PRO A 99 11.78 -31.90 -11.66
C PRO A 99 12.94 -32.81 -11.23
N ASP A 100 13.09 -33.96 -11.87
CA ASP A 100 14.37 -34.68 -11.83
C ASP A 100 15.44 -33.77 -12.46
N PRO A 101 16.48 -33.34 -11.72
CA PRO A 101 17.46 -32.38 -12.23
C PRO A 101 18.28 -32.92 -13.41
N ASP A 102 18.37 -34.25 -13.53
CA ASP A 102 19.08 -34.94 -14.62
C ASP A 102 18.16 -35.29 -15.81
N HIS A 103 16.85 -35.09 -15.69
CA HIS A 103 15.92 -35.35 -16.78
C HIS A 103 16.04 -34.28 -17.86
N ARG A 104 16.37 -34.71 -19.09
CA ARG A 104 16.47 -33.84 -20.25
C ARG A 104 15.22 -33.97 -21.13
N PHE A 105 14.64 -32.84 -21.51
CA PHE A 105 13.55 -32.82 -22.47
C PHE A 105 14.05 -33.11 -23.89
N GLY A 106 13.37 -34.04 -24.57
CA GLY A 106 13.68 -34.43 -25.94
C GLY A 106 13.52 -35.93 -26.13
N VAL A 107 13.77 -36.38 -27.36
CA VAL A 107 13.83 -37.82 -27.68
C VAL A 107 15.30 -38.17 -27.93
N PRO A 108 15.90 -39.09 -27.16
CA PRO A 108 17.28 -39.50 -27.39
C PRO A 108 17.40 -40.26 -28.72
N THR A 109 18.58 -40.20 -29.34
CA THR A 109 18.86 -40.94 -30.58
C THR A 109 18.87 -42.45 -30.36
N VAL A 110 19.38 -42.89 -29.21
CA VAL A 110 19.29 -44.28 -28.76
C VAL A 110 18.21 -44.38 -27.69
N ARG A 111 17.14 -45.10 -27.99
CA ARG A 111 15.92 -45.17 -27.19
C ARG A 111 15.94 -46.25 -26.12
N ARG A 112 16.88 -46.11 -25.17
CA ARG A 112 16.94 -46.96 -23.96
C ARG A 112 15.80 -46.69 -22.98
N ASP A 113 15.09 -45.57 -23.15
CA ASP A 113 13.88 -45.20 -22.42
C ASP A 113 12.70 -46.14 -22.68
N LEU A 114 12.67 -46.77 -23.86
CA LEU A 114 11.60 -47.68 -24.25
C LEU A 114 11.98 -49.14 -24.05
N LYS A 115 10.98 -49.96 -23.71
CA LYS A 115 11.13 -51.41 -23.74
C LYS A 115 11.30 -51.88 -25.19
N ARG A 116 12.34 -52.67 -25.44
CA ARG A 116 12.58 -53.33 -26.72
C ARG A 116 11.36 -54.17 -27.13
N PRO A 117 10.88 -54.08 -28.38
CA PRO A 117 9.82 -54.95 -28.87
C PRO A 117 10.31 -56.41 -28.90
N PRO A 118 9.48 -57.39 -28.53
CA PRO A 118 9.87 -58.79 -28.51
C PRO A 118 10.29 -59.28 -29.91
N ASN A 119 9.59 -58.80 -30.95
CA ASN A 119 9.91 -59.04 -32.35
C ASN A 119 10.21 -57.71 -33.03
N LYS A 120 11.47 -57.49 -33.43
CA LYS A 120 11.86 -56.31 -34.21
C LYS A 120 11.22 -56.39 -35.60
N ARG A 121 10.67 -55.28 -36.07
CA ARG A 121 10.11 -55.17 -37.43
C ARG A 121 11.24 -54.86 -38.41
N VAL A 122 11.09 -55.30 -39.66
CA VAL A 122 12.05 -54.98 -40.74
C VAL A 122 12.10 -53.47 -41.03
N THR A 123 10.98 -52.77 -40.81
CA THR A 123 10.86 -51.32 -41.03
C THR A 123 11.19 -50.50 -39.79
N ASP A 124 11.73 -51.11 -38.73
CA ASP A 124 12.06 -50.39 -37.51
C ASP A 124 13.43 -49.72 -37.65
N PHE A 125 13.43 -48.39 -37.59
CA PHE A 125 14.63 -47.56 -37.71
C PHE A 125 15.16 -47.10 -36.34
N THR A 126 14.52 -47.51 -35.25
CA THR A 126 14.86 -47.07 -33.90
C THR A 126 15.89 -48.00 -33.28
N ASP A 127 17.00 -47.45 -32.79
CA ASP A 127 17.95 -48.19 -31.96
C ASP A 127 17.48 -48.16 -30.49
N TYR A 128 17.32 -49.33 -29.87
CA TYR A 128 16.91 -49.49 -28.48
C TYR A 128 18.10 -49.66 -27.52
N GLY A 129 19.32 -49.48 -28.01
CA GLY A 129 20.56 -49.65 -27.24
C GLY A 129 21.11 -51.08 -27.28
N ASP A 130 20.62 -51.90 -28.20
CA ASP A 130 21.11 -53.25 -28.50
C ASP A 130 21.82 -53.33 -29.86
N GLY A 131 22.08 -52.19 -30.49
CA GLY A 131 22.94 -52.12 -31.67
C GLY A 131 24.40 -52.39 -31.33
N ASP A 132 25.06 -53.18 -32.18
CA ASP A 132 26.50 -53.40 -32.09
C ASP A 132 27.29 -52.16 -32.51
N SER A 133 28.47 -52.00 -31.92
CA SER A 133 29.42 -50.99 -32.38
C SER A 133 29.87 -51.29 -33.81
N ALA A 134 30.16 -50.25 -34.59
CA ALA A 134 30.66 -50.41 -35.96
C ALA A 134 31.93 -51.29 -36.02
N ALA A 135 32.79 -51.22 -35.00
CA ALA A 135 33.99 -52.06 -34.90
C ALA A 135 33.65 -53.55 -34.71
N ALA A 136 32.62 -53.87 -33.92
CA ALA A 136 32.16 -55.24 -33.72
C ALA A 136 31.50 -55.83 -34.98
N CYS A 137 30.89 -54.98 -35.83
CA CYS A 137 30.37 -55.41 -37.12
C CYS A 137 31.47 -55.76 -38.14
N VAL A 138 32.61 -55.06 -38.10
CA VAL A 138 33.76 -55.32 -38.99
C VAL A 138 34.61 -56.47 -38.48
N HIS A 139 34.83 -56.53 -37.16
CA HIS A 139 35.59 -57.57 -36.49
C HIS A 139 34.63 -58.43 -35.68
N THR A 140 34.00 -59.38 -36.38
CA THR A 140 33.00 -60.27 -35.80
C THR A 140 33.65 -61.26 -34.82
N SER A 141 32.92 -61.56 -33.75
CA SER A 141 33.26 -62.65 -32.85
C SER A 141 33.01 -63.99 -33.56
N PRO A 142 33.87 -65.01 -33.37
CA PRO A 142 33.64 -66.34 -33.95
C PRO A 142 32.35 -67.00 -33.45
N TYR A 143 31.78 -66.52 -32.33
CA TYR A 143 30.53 -67.04 -31.78
C TYR A 143 29.27 -66.57 -32.53
N ILE A 144 29.38 -65.54 -33.38
CA ILE A 144 28.27 -65.02 -34.18
C ILE A 144 27.80 -66.07 -35.20
N GLU A 145 28.72 -66.89 -35.73
CA GLU A 145 28.38 -67.99 -36.64
C GLU A 145 27.48 -69.05 -35.99
N PHE A 146 27.56 -69.18 -34.66
CA PHE A 146 26.73 -70.09 -33.87
C PHE A 146 25.43 -69.44 -33.38
N GLY A 147 25.12 -68.21 -33.83
CA GLY A 147 23.91 -67.50 -33.47
C GLY A 147 23.89 -66.94 -32.04
N VAL A 148 25.06 -66.73 -31.45
CA VAL A 148 25.21 -66.08 -30.14
C VAL A 148 25.37 -64.56 -30.36
N PHE A 149 24.44 -63.79 -29.82
CA PHE A 149 24.35 -62.32 -29.92
C PHE A 149 24.20 -61.70 -28.52
#